data_AF-A0A6P2GS94-F1
#
_entry.id   AF-A0A6P2GS94-F1
#
_cell.length_a   1.000
_cell.length_b   1.000
_cell.length_c   1.000
_cell.angle_alpha   90.00
_cell.angle_beta   90.00
_cell.angle_gamma   90.00
#
_symmetry.space_group_name_H-M   'P 1'
#
loop_
_entity.id
_entity.type
_entity.pdbx_description
1 polymer ?
#
loop_
_entity_poly.entity_id
_entity_poly.type
_entity_poly.pdbx_seq_one_letter_code
_entity_poly.pdbx_strand_id
1 'polypeptide(L)'
;MIGKFAWLSVVSLLVSACGDHSGHTDSASNAQSAAASAAHAVAAQGDGSEKRPTPVPPRPGQVLEAIYQKDAHGEDTMEIANGSQAAYWYGHAFDLNGNHYFTGFAYDTPNKYAEQEKAAAPAPDARVTITEATFEWTTDGGVAGWNMVGSERSIGEFGGYEKADTIDDKEPAVSMTTPNGQIVLAVPTWYLASGTRIKSFSMFVYQRTNASSNPDDTDWTYAGNVFRGNDNGAACDVDGTGNHVPCVTGSSTLTFLPAVGRDWPRLRVAMKGTGIDNVGQKKTYGAADVVEYRFNPKTKVYEAAKT
;
A
#
# COMPACT_ATOMS: atom_id res chain seq x y z
N MET A 1 -67.17 22.11 -5.67
CA MET A 1 -66.93 23.13 -6.72
C MET A 1 -65.74 22.68 -7.54
N ILE A 2 -65.96 22.57 -8.85
CA ILE A 2 -65.04 22.02 -9.84
C ILE A 2 -64.12 23.14 -10.32
N GLY A 3 -62.81 22.97 -10.18
CA GLY A 3 -61.79 23.84 -10.80
C GLY A 3 -61.05 23.06 -11.89
N LYS A 4 -61.29 23.42 -13.15
CA LYS A 4 -60.65 22.89 -14.36
C LYS A 4 -59.55 23.85 -14.86
N PHE A 5 -58.69 23.31 -15.73
CA PHE A 5 -57.81 23.96 -16.73
C PHE A 5 -56.46 24.50 -16.19
N ALA A 6 -55.33 24.40 -16.90
CA ALA A 6 -55.06 24.06 -18.31
C ALA A 6 -53.66 23.42 -18.48
N TRP A 7 -53.57 22.50 -19.44
CA TRP A 7 -52.35 22.13 -20.16
C TRP A 7 -51.84 23.32 -20.97
N LEU A 8 -50.51 23.47 -21.06
CA LEU A 8 -49.88 24.25 -22.13
C LEU A 8 -48.62 23.54 -22.63
N SER A 9 -48.65 23.26 -23.92
CA SER A 9 -47.64 22.55 -24.70
C SER A 9 -46.42 23.42 -25.01
N VAL A 10 -45.27 22.75 -24.97
CA VAL A 10 -44.05 22.86 -25.77
C VAL A 10 -44.01 23.93 -26.86
N VAL A 11 -42.97 24.78 -26.81
CA VAL A 11 -42.29 25.30 -28.01
C VAL A 11 -40.79 25.05 -27.87
N SER A 12 -40.28 24.23 -28.78
CA SER A 12 -38.87 23.93 -28.99
C SER A 12 -38.17 25.11 -29.67
N LEU A 13 -37.04 25.55 -29.12
CA LEU A 13 -36.05 26.35 -29.85
C LEU A 13 -34.80 25.50 -30.00
N LEU A 14 -34.59 25.03 -31.23
CA LEU A 14 -33.36 24.38 -31.70
C LEU A 14 -32.31 25.46 -31.91
N VAL A 15 -31.25 25.44 -31.12
CA VAL A 15 -29.98 26.08 -31.48
C VAL A 15 -29.03 24.96 -31.92
N SER A 16 -28.81 24.88 -33.21
CA SER A 16 -27.80 24.05 -33.85
C SER A 16 -26.48 24.83 -33.92
N ALA A 17 -25.44 24.34 -33.23
CA ALA A 17 -24.05 24.60 -33.56
C ALA A 17 -23.22 23.34 -33.24
N CYS A 18 -22.63 22.77 -34.29
CA CYS A 18 -21.73 21.62 -34.25
C CYS A 18 -20.38 21.98 -33.63
N GLY A 19 -19.75 21.03 -32.95
CA GLY A 19 -18.35 21.10 -32.56
C GLY A 19 -18.01 20.01 -31.55
N ASP A 20 -17.37 18.95 -32.05
CA ASP A 20 -16.98 17.71 -31.36
C ASP A 20 -16.41 17.90 -29.94
N HIS A 21 -16.88 17.09 -28.99
CA HIS A 21 -15.99 16.51 -27.97
C HIS A 21 -16.58 15.22 -27.39
N SER A 22 -15.79 14.17 -27.53
CA SER A 22 -15.93 12.83 -27.00
C SER A 22 -16.39 12.81 -25.54
N GLY A 23 -17.58 12.25 -25.30
CA GLY A 23 -18.02 11.84 -23.97
C GLY A 23 -17.23 10.62 -23.51
N HIS A 24 -16.26 10.85 -22.62
CA HIS A 24 -15.73 9.80 -21.76
C HIS A 24 -16.73 9.61 -20.62
N THR A 25 -17.34 8.43 -20.59
CA THR A 25 -18.02 7.87 -19.44
C THR A 25 -16.98 7.63 -18.34
N ASP A 26 -16.97 8.46 -17.29
CA ASP A 26 -16.25 8.14 -16.06
C ASP A 26 -17.01 7.05 -15.30
N SER A 27 -16.80 5.82 -15.74
CA SER A 27 -17.11 4.60 -15.02
C SER A 27 -16.03 3.59 -15.38
N ALA A 28 -15.38 3.07 -14.34
CA ALA A 28 -14.27 2.13 -14.37
C ALA A 28 -12.89 2.70 -14.80
N SER A 29 -12.06 3.02 -13.81
CA SER A 29 -10.61 2.75 -13.90
C SER A 29 -9.96 2.94 -12.53
N ASN A 30 -10.21 2.02 -11.59
CA ASN A 30 -9.31 1.80 -10.45
C ASN A 30 -8.91 0.33 -10.29
N ALA A 31 -9.23 -0.52 -11.27
CA ALA A 31 -8.83 -1.93 -11.32
C ALA A 31 -7.54 -2.16 -12.14
N GLN A 32 -6.77 -1.10 -12.43
CA GLN A 32 -5.65 -1.19 -13.36
C GLN A 32 -4.41 -0.52 -12.78
N SER A 33 -3.90 -1.09 -11.67
CA SER A 33 -2.47 -1.01 -11.36
C SER A 33 -1.95 -2.05 -10.35
N ALA A 34 -2.71 -3.11 -10.02
CA ALA A 34 -2.18 -4.18 -9.15
C ALA A 34 -1.21 -5.13 -9.88
N ALA A 35 -1.32 -5.25 -11.21
CA ALA A 35 -0.48 -6.16 -12.00
C ALA A 35 0.93 -5.62 -12.30
N ALA A 36 1.20 -4.32 -12.11
CA ALA A 36 2.45 -3.69 -12.54
C ALA A 36 3.60 -3.76 -11.51
N SER A 37 3.33 -4.03 -10.23
CA SER A 37 4.37 -4.08 -9.19
C SER A 37 5.04 -5.45 -9.01
N ALA A 38 4.64 -6.48 -9.77
CA ALA A 38 5.17 -7.84 -9.61
C ALA A 38 6.56 -8.06 -10.25
N ALA A 39 7.19 -7.06 -10.88
CA ALA A 39 8.42 -7.28 -11.64
C ALA A 39 9.49 -6.20 -11.42
N HIS A 40 10.31 -6.37 -10.38
CA HIS A 40 11.68 -5.84 -10.36
C HIS A 40 12.65 -7.01 -10.19
N ALA A 41 12.88 -7.76 -11.27
CA ALA A 41 13.88 -8.81 -11.32
C ALA A 41 15.24 -8.22 -11.75
N VAL A 42 16.27 -8.49 -10.94
CA VAL A 42 17.68 -8.15 -11.21
C VAL A 42 18.15 -8.88 -12.46
N ALA A 43 18.65 -8.15 -13.46
CA ALA A 43 19.29 -8.73 -14.64
C ALA A 43 20.73 -9.17 -14.31
N ALA A 44 21.02 -10.47 -14.46
CA ALA A 44 22.37 -11.00 -14.48
C ALA A 44 22.70 -11.54 -15.89
N GLN A 45 23.79 -11.04 -16.48
CA GLN A 45 24.40 -11.60 -17.70
C GLN A 45 25.46 -12.65 -17.31
N GLY A 46 25.47 -13.81 -17.96
CA GLY A 46 26.58 -14.78 -17.88
C GLY A 46 26.24 -16.22 -18.30
N ASP A 47 26.86 -16.63 -19.41
CA ASP A 47 27.01 -17.95 -20.06
C ASP A 47 26.46 -19.27 -19.45
N GLY A 48 25.84 -20.07 -20.33
CA GLY A 48 26.23 -21.49 -20.53
C GLY A 48 25.84 -22.53 -19.48
N SER A 49 24.90 -22.28 -18.57
CA SER A 49 24.32 -23.30 -17.68
C SER A 49 22.84 -23.50 -17.97
N GLU A 50 22.37 -24.75 -17.88
CA GLU A 50 20.96 -25.13 -17.99
C GLU A 50 20.11 -24.13 -17.19
N LYS A 51 19.28 -23.36 -17.90
CA LYS A 51 18.61 -22.17 -17.36
C LYS A 51 17.68 -22.60 -16.24
N ARG A 52 18.16 -22.53 -14.99
CA ARG A 52 17.37 -22.80 -13.80
C ARG A 52 16.10 -21.93 -13.89
N PRO A 53 14.90 -22.50 -13.76
CA PRO A 53 13.68 -21.73 -13.91
C PRO A 53 13.69 -20.58 -12.90
N THR A 54 13.59 -19.35 -13.40
CA THR A 54 13.45 -18.17 -12.56
C THR A 54 12.04 -18.20 -11.95
N PRO A 55 11.90 -18.11 -10.61
CA PRO A 55 10.59 -18.13 -9.97
C PRO A 55 9.72 -16.98 -10.49
N VAL A 56 8.54 -17.30 -11.01
CA VAL A 56 7.51 -16.30 -11.36
C VAL A 56 6.62 -16.13 -10.13
N PRO A 57 6.42 -14.91 -9.59
CA PRO A 57 5.58 -14.69 -8.41
C PRO A 57 4.18 -15.34 -8.51
N PRO A 58 3.62 -15.86 -7.39
CA PRO A 58 2.21 -16.24 -7.31
C PRO A 58 1.31 -15.09 -7.76
N ARG A 59 0.23 -15.43 -8.49
CA ARG A 59 -0.76 -14.44 -8.95
C ARG A 59 -1.59 -13.93 -7.76
N PRO A 60 -2.14 -12.70 -7.83
CA PRO A 60 -3.02 -12.15 -6.79
C PRO A 60 -4.10 -13.12 -6.28
N GLY A 61 -4.87 -13.74 -7.17
CA GLY A 61 -5.89 -14.72 -6.77
C GLY A 61 -5.32 -15.95 -6.04
N GLN A 62 -4.12 -16.40 -6.39
CA GLN A 62 -3.46 -17.52 -5.68
C GLN A 62 -3.03 -17.13 -4.27
N VAL A 63 -2.62 -15.87 -4.07
CA VAL A 63 -2.34 -15.32 -2.74
C VAL A 63 -3.63 -15.27 -1.91
N LEU A 64 -4.73 -14.77 -2.49
CA LEU A 64 -6.03 -14.74 -1.80
C LEU A 64 -6.53 -16.16 -1.46
N GLU A 65 -6.47 -17.10 -2.40
CA GLU A 65 -6.81 -18.50 -2.16
C GLU A 65 -6.00 -19.12 -1.02
N ALA A 66 -4.71 -18.83 -0.95
CA ALA A 66 -3.83 -19.27 0.13
C ALA A 66 -4.25 -18.72 1.50
N ILE A 67 -4.62 -17.43 1.57
CA ILE A 67 -5.03 -16.75 2.80
C ILE A 67 -6.42 -17.21 3.27
N TYR A 68 -7.40 -17.29 2.37
CA TYR A 68 -8.82 -17.48 2.71
C TYR A 68 -9.31 -18.91 2.52
N GLN A 69 -8.52 -19.79 1.90
CA GLN A 69 -8.88 -21.18 1.59
C GLN A 69 -10.21 -21.27 0.80
N LYS A 70 -10.45 -20.27 -0.05
CA LYS A 70 -11.63 -20.13 -0.89
C LYS A 70 -11.18 -19.72 -2.29
N ASP A 71 -11.81 -20.29 -3.31
CA ASP A 71 -11.54 -20.00 -4.71
C ASP A 71 -11.76 -18.51 -4.99
N ALA A 72 -10.71 -17.82 -5.47
CA ALA A 72 -10.77 -16.42 -5.88
C ALA A 72 -11.07 -16.28 -7.38
N HIS A 73 -11.21 -17.40 -8.10
CA HIS A 73 -11.39 -17.46 -9.54
C HIS A 73 -10.29 -16.71 -10.33
N GLY A 74 -9.10 -16.59 -9.73
CA GLY A 74 -7.97 -15.84 -10.28
C GLY A 74 -8.07 -14.32 -10.15
N GLU A 75 -9.13 -13.78 -9.54
CA GLU A 75 -9.34 -12.35 -9.33
C GLU A 75 -8.42 -11.80 -8.24
N ASP A 76 -8.17 -10.49 -8.26
CA ASP A 76 -7.39 -9.78 -7.23
C ASP A 76 -8.25 -9.24 -6.08
N THR A 77 -9.55 -9.53 -6.11
CA THR A 77 -10.53 -9.21 -5.06
C THR A 77 -11.52 -10.36 -4.91
N MET A 78 -12.02 -10.58 -3.69
CA MET A 78 -13.05 -11.58 -3.44
C MET A 78 -13.91 -11.24 -2.22
N GLU A 79 -15.18 -11.64 -2.26
CA GLU A 79 -16.01 -11.62 -1.06
C GLU A 79 -15.55 -12.71 -0.09
N ILE A 80 -15.38 -12.34 1.18
CA ILE A 80 -15.04 -13.29 2.24
C ILE A 80 -16.27 -13.67 3.04
N ALA A 81 -16.52 -13.02 4.18
CA ALA A 81 -17.67 -13.27 5.05
C ALA A 81 -18.38 -11.97 5.41
N ASN A 82 -19.69 -12.04 5.67
CA ASN A 82 -20.50 -10.94 6.20
C ASN A 82 -20.35 -9.63 5.41
N GLY A 83 -20.34 -9.70 4.07
CA GLY A 83 -20.19 -8.53 3.21
C GLY A 83 -18.82 -7.85 3.24
N SER A 84 -17.84 -8.45 3.93
CA SER A 84 -16.44 -8.03 3.85
C SER A 84 -15.80 -8.53 2.55
N GLN A 85 -14.88 -7.73 2.02
CA GLN A 85 -14.09 -8.05 0.84
C GLN A 85 -12.61 -8.15 1.21
N ALA A 86 -11.94 -9.10 0.59
CA ALA A 86 -10.49 -9.18 0.55
C ALA A 86 -9.97 -8.66 -0.79
N ALA A 87 -8.85 -7.95 -0.77
CA ALA A 87 -8.19 -7.46 -1.97
C ALA A 87 -6.67 -7.62 -1.87
N TYR A 88 -6.06 -8.12 -2.94
CA TYR A 88 -4.61 -8.14 -3.06
C TYR A 88 -4.05 -6.72 -3.09
N TRP A 89 -2.92 -6.51 -2.42
CA TRP A 89 -2.32 -5.18 -2.27
C TRP A 89 -0.91 -5.13 -2.81
N TYR A 90 0.01 -5.96 -2.30
CA TYR A 90 1.43 -5.87 -2.62
C TYR A 90 2.12 -7.23 -2.63
N GLY A 91 3.23 -7.36 -3.36
CA GLY A 91 4.03 -8.57 -3.43
C GLY A 91 5.51 -8.28 -3.21
N HIS A 92 6.18 -9.10 -2.38
CA HIS A 92 7.60 -8.95 -2.09
C HIS A 92 8.33 -10.28 -2.26
N ALA A 93 9.22 -10.35 -3.25
CA ALA A 93 10.20 -11.43 -3.37
C ALA A 93 11.46 -11.08 -2.56
N PHE A 94 12.01 -12.06 -1.84
CA PHE A 94 13.22 -11.89 -1.05
C PHE A 94 13.99 -13.19 -0.88
N ASP A 95 15.29 -13.08 -0.62
CA ASP A 95 16.15 -14.21 -0.31
C ASP A 95 16.43 -14.25 1.19
N LEU A 96 16.34 -15.44 1.76
CA LEU A 96 16.66 -15.67 3.17
C LEU A 96 17.33 -17.03 3.33
N ASN A 97 18.54 -17.02 3.92
CA ASN A 97 19.34 -18.23 4.17
C ASN A 97 19.58 -19.10 2.92
N GLY A 98 19.65 -18.49 1.74
CA GLY A 98 19.87 -19.20 0.46
C GLY A 98 18.60 -19.74 -0.21
N ASN A 99 17.42 -19.55 0.39
CA ASN A 99 16.14 -19.91 -0.19
C ASN A 99 15.43 -18.66 -0.73
N HIS A 100 14.63 -18.86 -1.78
CA HIS A 100 13.84 -17.79 -2.40
C HIS A 100 12.43 -17.80 -1.83
N TYR A 101 11.97 -16.65 -1.37
CA TYR A 101 10.64 -16.46 -0.81
C TYR A 101 9.85 -15.43 -1.59
N PHE A 102 8.53 -15.52 -1.47
CA PHE A 102 7.60 -14.50 -1.90
C PHE A 102 6.53 -14.33 -0.83
N THR A 103 6.27 -13.10 -0.42
CA THR A 103 5.10 -12.76 0.40
C THR A 103 4.13 -11.94 -0.42
N GLY A 104 2.88 -12.38 -0.49
CA GLY A 104 1.77 -11.58 -0.98
C GLY A 104 0.99 -10.98 0.18
N PHE A 105 0.81 -9.68 0.18
CA PHE A 105 -0.01 -8.93 1.12
C PHE A 105 -1.36 -8.61 0.51
N ALA A 106 -2.41 -8.77 1.30
CA ALA A 106 -3.79 -8.41 0.99
C ALA A 106 -4.38 -7.62 2.15
N TYR A 107 -5.63 -7.17 2.01
CA TYR A 107 -6.38 -6.57 3.10
C TYR A 107 -7.84 -6.99 3.10
N ASP A 108 -8.41 -7.05 4.31
CA ASP A 108 -9.83 -7.28 4.58
C ASP A 108 -10.50 -5.96 4.95
N THR A 109 -11.66 -5.68 4.36
CA THR A 109 -12.56 -4.64 4.90
C THR A 109 -13.23 -5.15 6.19
N PRO A 110 -13.72 -4.27 7.07
CA PRO A 110 -14.53 -4.69 8.22
C PRO A 110 -15.77 -5.52 7.81
N ASN A 111 -16.20 -6.41 8.70
CA ASN A 111 -17.47 -7.13 8.54
C ASN A 111 -18.66 -6.16 8.61
N LYS A 112 -19.70 -6.42 7.79
CA LYS A 112 -20.93 -5.63 7.74
C LYS A 112 -22.13 -6.52 8.04
N TYR A 113 -22.61 -6.47 9.28
CA TYR A 113 -23.65 -7.36 9.78
C TYR A 113 -25.06 -6.80 9.52
N ALA A 114 -25.22 -5.48 9.57
CA ALA A 114 -26.51 -4.83 9.29
C ALA A 114 -26.57 -4.31 7.85
N GLU A 115 -27.75 -4.36 7.23
CA GLU A 115 -27.96 -3.82 5.86
C GLU A 115 -27.64 -2.32 5.78
N GLN A 116 -27.86 -1.57 6.86
CA GLN A 116 -27.50 -0.16 6.96
C GLN A 116 -25.98 0.07 6.88
N GLU A 117 -25.17 -0.84 7.45
CA GLU A 117 -23.71 -0.75 7.40
C GLU A 117 -23.18 -0.97 5.98
N LYS A 118 -23.84 -1.85 5.22
CA LYS A 118 -23.49 -2.11 3.81
C LYS A 118 -23.68 -0.89 2.91
N ALA A 119 -24.67 -0.06 3.22
CA ALA A 119 -25.00 1.15 2.45
C ALA A 119 -24.34 2.44 2.98
N ALA A 120 -23.77 2.42 4.19
CA ALA A 120 -23.15 3.58 4.81
C ALA A 120 -21.79 3.90 4.17
N ALA A 121 -21.48 5.20 4.07
CA ALA A 121 -20.14 5.63 3.73
C ALA A 121 -19.17 5.29 4.89
N PRO A 122 -18.01 4.69 4.61
CA PRO A 122 -16.99 4.42 5.63
C PRO A 122 -16.57 5.68 6.39
N ALA A 123 -16.33 5.54 7.69
CA ALA A 123 -15.76 6.60 8.50
C ALA A 123 -14.31 6.92 8.04
N PRO A 124 -13.84 8.18 8.14
CA PRO A 124 -12.48 8.54 7.73
C PRO A 124 -11.37 7.70 8.38
N ASP A 125 -11.55 7.30 9.63
CA ASP A 125 -10.62 6.52 10.42
C ASP A 125 -10.87 5.01 10.35
N ALA A 126 -11.90 4.56 9.62
CA ALA A 126 -12.15 3.13 9.41
C ALA A 126 -11.01 2.52 8.57
N ARG A 127 -10.25 1.62 9.18
CA ARG A 127 -9.09 0.96 8.56
C ARG A 127 -9.46 -0.37 7.93
N VAL A 128 -8.53 -0.91 7.17
CA VAL A 128 -8.56 -2.30 6.71
C VAL A 128 -7.53 -3.12 7.49
N THR A 129 -7.80 -4.41 7.66
CA THR A 129 -6.89 -5.36 8.29
C THR A 129 -5.96 -5.94 7.24
N ILE A 130 -4.66 -5.93 7.45
CA ILE A 130 -3.67 -6.48 6.53
C ILE A 130 -3.54 -7.98 6.77
N THR A 131 -3.54 -8.75 5.69
CA THR A 131 -3.35 -10.20 5.67
C THR A 131 -2.15 -10.55 4.77
N GLU A 132 -1.57 -11.73 4.94
CA GLU A 132 -0.48 -12.18 4.08
C GLU A 132 -0.46 -13.68 3.88
N ALA A 133 0.17 -14.11 2.79
CA ALA A 133 0.66 -15.46 2.62
C ALA A 133 2.10 -15.44 2.11
N THR A 134 2.94 -16.27 2.76
CA THR A 134 4.35 -16.41 2.43
C THR A 134 4.60 -17.78 1.81
N PHE A 135 5.36 -17.77 0.72
CA PHE A 135 5.70 -18.92 -0.10
C PHE A 135 7.21 -19.07 -0.17
N GLU A 136 7.68 -20.30 -0.21
CA GLU A 136 9.07 -20.67 -0.48
C GLU A 136 9.14 -21.38 -1.83
N TRP A 137 10.09 -20.98 -2.68
CA TRP A 137 10.35 -21.67 -3.93
C TRP A 137 11.19 -22.90 -3.63
N THR A 138 10.60 -24.08 -3.80
CA THR A 138 11.31 -25.34 -3.59
C THR A 138 11.24 -26.22 -4.84
N THR A 139 12.04 -27.28 -4.85
CA THR A 139 11.95 -28.33 -5.86
C THR A 139 11.62 -29.63 -5.14
N ASP A 140 10.38 -30.10 -5.29
CA ASP A 140 9.92 -31.34 -4.70
C ASP A 140 9.63 -32.36 -5.80
N GLY A 141 10.12 -33.59 -5.65
CA GLY A 141 9.99 -34.63 -6.66
C GLY A 141 10.54 -34.26 -8.05
N GLY A 142 11.44 -33.28 -8.15
CA GLY A 142 11.96 -32.75 -9.42
C GLY A 142 11.09 -31.68 -10.08
N VAL A 143 9.98 -31.26 -9.45
CA VAL A 143 9.12 -30.16 -9.93
C VAL A 143 9.38 -28.92 -9.09
N ALA A 144 9.82 -27.84 -9.73
CA ALA A 144 10.03 -26.56 -9.07
C ALA A 144 8.71 -25.78 -8.97
N GLY A 145 8.43 -25.21 -7.80
CA GLY A 145 7.19 -24.48 -7.55
C GLY A 145 7.20 -23.72 -6.23
N TRP A 146 6.22 -22.83 -6.08
CA TRP A 146 5.96 -22.14 -4.82
C TRP A 146 5.18 -23.06 -3.88
N ASN A 147 5.73 -23.27 -2.69
CA ASN A 147 5.05 -23.95 -1.59
C ASN A 147 4.74 -22.94 -0.50
N MET A 148 3.48 -22.89 -0.06
CA MET A 148 3.08 -22.00 1.03
C MET A 148 3.72 -22.47 2.34
N VAL A 149 4.39 -21.56 3.03
CA VAL A 149 5.05 -21.82 4.32
C VAL A 149 4.34 -21.15 5.50
N GLY A 150 3.47 -20.18 5.23
CA GLY A 150 2.67 -19.49 6.24
C GLY A 150 1.59 -18.61 5.63
N SER A 151 0.56 -18.31 6.41
CA SER A 151 -0.48 -17.35 6.06
C SER A 151 -1.10 -16.76 7.33
N GLU A 152 -1.30 -15.45 7.36
CA GLU A 152 -1.78 -14.72 8.52
C GLU A 152 -2.98 -13.85 8.16
N ARG A 153 -4.04 -13.98 8.96
CA ARG A 153 -5.31 -13.23 8.78
C ARG A 153 -5.32 -11.86 9.44
N SER A 154 -4.24 -11.49 10.13
CA SER A 154 -4.05 -10.15 10.67
C SER A 154 -2.58 -9.94 11.02
N ILE A 155 -1.93 -8.99 10.34
CA ILE A 155 -0.56 -8.54 10.66
C ILE A 155 -0.52 -7.06 11.05
N GLY A 156 -1.69 -6.43 11.19
CA GLY A 156 -1.88 -5.02 11.53
C GLY A 156 -3.02 -4.38 10.74
N GLU A 157 -3.22 -3.08 10.93
CA GLU A 157 -4.28 -2.31 10.28
C GLU A 157 -3.74 -0.99 9.73
N PHE A 158 -4.25 -0.58 8.57
CA PHE A 158 -3.80 0.65 7.90
C PHE A 158 -4.87 1.29 7.01
N GLY A 159 -4.50 2.43 6.43
CA GLY A 159 -5.36 3.19 5.54
C GLY A 159 -6.48 3.94 6.27
N GLY A 160 -7.57 4.18 5.55
CA GLY A 160 -8.72 4.93 6.00
C GLY A 160 -9.88 4.80 5.02
N TYR A 161 -11.09 5.15 5.43
CA TYR A 161 -12.31 4.96 4.64
C TYR A 161 -12.51 3.52 4.12
N GLU A 162 -12.11 2.51 4.91
CA GLU A 162 -12.10 1.09 4.53
C GLU A 162 -11.28 0.81 3.26
N LYS A 163 -10.20 1.56 3.04
CA LYS A 163 -9.27 1.36 1.93
C LYS A 163 -7.84 1.30 2.43
N ALA A 164 -7.05 0.43 1.82
CA ALA A 164 -5.59 0.44 1.95
C ALA A 164 -4.97 1.75 1.44
N ASP A 165 -3.79 2.07 1.95
CA ASP A 165 -2.97 3.13 1.36
C ASP A 165 -2.62 2.78 -0.09
N THR A 166 -2.67 3.78 -0.99
CA THR A 166 -2.39 3.56 -2.41
C THR A 166 -0.88 3.40 -2.62
N ILE A 167 -0.45 2.41 -3.39
CA ILE A 167 0.96 2.23 -3.73
C ILE A 167 1.43 3.39 -4.60
N ASP A 168 2.62 3.92 -4.28
CA ASP A 168 3.31 4.88 -5.12
C ASP A 168 4.23 4.13 -6.10
N ASP A 169 3.69 3.80 -7.27
CA ASP A 169 4.38 3.04 -8.33
C ASP A 169 5.57 3.78 -8.97
N LYS A 170 5.77 5.06 -8.62
CA LYS A 170 6.88 5.89 -9.11
C LYS A 170 8.17 5.70 -8.34
N GLU A 171 8.11 5.06 -7.17
CA GLU A 171 9.26 4.79 -6.32
C GLU A 171 9.33 3.29 -6.01
N PRO A 172 10.51 2.66 -6.10
CA PRO A 172 10.63 1.25 -5.75
C PRO A 172 10.52 1.08 -4.22
N ALA A 173 9.98 -0.06 -3.80
CA ALA A 173 10.14 -0.50 -2.42
C ALA A 173 11.61 -0.76 -2.10
N VAL A 174 11.99 -0.48 -0.86
CA VAL A 174 13.33 -0.78 -0.35
C VAL A 174 13.23 -1.78 0.78
N SER A 175 14.10 -2.78 0.78
CA SER A 175 14.18 -3.76 1.85
C SER A 175 15.61 -4.00 2.29
N MET A 176 15.77 -4.54 3.50
CA MET A 176 17.05 -4.99 4.02
C MET A 176 16.86 -6.27 4.84
N THR A 177 17.69 -7.27 4.55
CA THR A 177 17.85 -8.46 5.39
C THR A 177 19.00 -8.22 6.36
N THR A 178 18.74 -8.36 7.65
CA THR A 178 19.74 -8.25 8.70
C THR A 178 20.57 -9.54 8.82
N PRO A 179 21.77 -9.50 9.43
CA PRO A 179 22.61 -10.70 9.61
C PRO A 179 21.95 -11.84 10.41
N ASN A 180 20.97 -11.52 11.26
CA ASN A 180 20.18 -12.49 12.03
C ASN A 180 18.91 -12.96 11.29
N GLY A 181 18.76 -12.64 10.01
CA GLY A 181 17.66 -13.14 9.17
C GLY A 181 16.32 -12.44 9.40
N GLN A 182 16.32 -11.24 9.99
CA GLN A 182 15.14 -10.37 10.00
C GLN A 182 15.09 -9.57 8.70
N ILE A 183 13.91 -9.17 8.25
CA ILE A 183 13.75 -8.31 7.08
C ILE A 183 12.96 -7.07 7.48
N VAL A 184 13.37 -5.92 6.96
CA VAL A 184 12.57 -4.70 7.00
C VAL A 184 12.26 -4.32 5.56
N LEU A 185 10.99 -4.08 5.27
CA LEU A 185 10.46 -3.65 3.99
C LEU A 185 9.77 -2.31 4.15
N ALA A 186 10.04 -1.38 3.23
CA ALA A 186 9.40 -0.08 3.14
C ALA A 186 8.74 0.05 1.76
N VAL A 187 7.40 -0.01 1.73
CA VAL A 187 6.60 0.12 0.50
C VAL A 187 6.17 1.58 0.34
N PRO A 188 6.57 2.29 -0.72
CA PRO A 188 6.11 3.65 -0.98
C PRO A 188 4.60 3.70 -1.18
N THR A 189 3.94 4.55 -0.42
CA THR A 189 2.49 4.72 -0.48
C THR A 189 2.10 6.19 -0.45
N TRP A 190 0.85 6.45 -0.79
CA TRP A 190 0.21 7.74 -0.59
C TRP A 190 -1.28 7.60 -0.33
N TYR A 191 -1.84 8.63 0.29
CA TYR A 191 -3.28 8.83 0.39
C TYR A 191 -3.62 10.32 0.21
N LEU A 192 -4.88 10.61 -0.05
CA LEU A 192 -5.38 11.99 -0.17
C LEU A 192 -6.00 12.43 1.15
N ALA A 193 -5.55 13.59 1.63
CA ALA A 193 -6.16 14.29 2.75
C ALA A 193 -6.35 15.76 2.37
N SER A 194 -7.60 16.20 2.28
CA SER A 194 -7.95 17.61 2.04
C SER A 194 -7.22 18.25 0.85
N GLY A 195 -7.17 17.55 -0.29
CA GLY A 195 -6.48 18.02 -1.51
C GLY A 195 -4.95 17.95 -1.46
N THR A 196 -4.37 17.38 -0.39
CA THR A 196 -2.95 17.08 -0.28
C THR A 196 -2.71 15.59 -0.43
N ARG A 197 -1.81 15.20 -1.34
CA ARG A 197 -1.29 13.84 -1.41
C ARG A 197 -0.23 13.69 -0.33
N ILE A 198 -0.56 12.96 0.74
CA ILE A 198 0.38 12.60 1.80
C ILE A 198 1.12 11.35 1.36
N LYS A 199 2.46 11.42 1.31
CA LYS A 199 3.33 10.33 0.90
C LYS A 199 3.95 9.70 2.14
N SER A 200 3.99 8.37 2.15
CA SER A 200 4.58 7.58 3.23
C SER A 200 5.39 6.42 2.68
N PHE A 201 6.12 5.74 3.56
CA PHE A 201 6.46 4.35 3.42
C PHE A 201 5.61 3.55 4.40
N SER A 202 4.84 2.58 3.91
CA SER A 202 4.23 1.55 4.75
C SER A 202 5.29 0.52 5.11
N MET A 203 5.60 0.44 6.40
CA MET A 203 6.70 -0.35 6.91
C MET A 203 6.22 -1.74 7.31
N PHE A 204 6.99 -2.75 6.96
CA PHE A 204 6.76 -4.14 7.35
C PHE A 204 8.06 -4.71 7.92
N VAL A 205 7.92 -5.51 8.96
CA VAL A 205 9.03 -6.27 9.55
C VAL A 205 8.70 -7.75 9.48
N TYR A 206 9.68 -8.54 9.11
CA TYR A 206 9.59 -9.99 9.08
C TYR A 206 10.62 -10.62 9.98
N GLN A 207 10.17 -11.57 10.78
CA GLN A 207 11.00 -12.46 11.54
C GLN A 207 10.26 -13.78 11.66
N ARG A 208 10.83 -14.88 11.14
CA ARG A 208 10.24 -16.20 11.32
C ARG A 208 10.04 -16.48 12.82
N THR A 209 8.79 -16.61 13.20
CA THR A 209 8.37 -16.92 14.55
C THR A 209 8.32 -18.43 14.72
N ASN A 210 8.46 -18.89 15.96
CA ASN A 210 8.10 -20.26 16.27
C ASN A 210 6.66 -20.26 16.79
N ALA A 211 5.70 -20.52 15.91
CA ALA A 211 4.27 -20.58 16.24
C ALA A 211 3.97 -21.52 17.43
N SER A 212 4.85 -22.50 17.73
CA SER A 212 4.68 -23.38 18.89
C SER A 212 4.92 -22.68 20.25
N SER A 213 5.51 -21.49 20.26
CA SER A 213 5.84 -20.75 21.48
C SER A 213 4.83 -19.65 21.82
N ASN A 214 4.26 -19.01 20.82
CA ASN A 214 3.14 -18.08 20.96
C ASN A 214 2.29 -18.13 19.68
N PRO A 215 1.02 -18.57 19.74
CA PRO A 215 0.16 -18.61 18.55
C PRO A 215 -0.25 -17.21 18.05
N ASP A 216 -0.06 -16.17 18.86
CA ASP A 216 -0.35 -14.78 18.48
C ASP A 216 0.87 -14.08 17.84
N ASP A 217 2.02 -14.74 17.80
CA ASP A 217 3.20 -14.21 17.11
C ASP A 217 3.04 -14.41 15.61
N THR A 218 3.24 -13.32 14.86
CA THR A 218 3.18 -13.33 13.41
C THR A 218 4.57 -13.17 12.80
N ASP A 219 4.82 -13.90 11.71
CA ASP A 219 6.02 -13.82 10.90
C ASP A 219 6.19 -12.43 10.30
N TRP A 220 5.10 -11.84 9.79
CA TRP A 220 5.07 -10.46 9.35
C TRP A 220 4.34 -9.58 10.35
N THR A 221 4.80 -8.33 10.47
CA THR A 221 4.09 -7.30 11.24
C THR A 221 4.13 -5.99 10.46
N TYR A 222 2.98 -5.35 10.32
CA TYR A 222 2.90 -3.97 9.86
C TYR A 222 3.44 -3.03 10.95
N ALA A 223 4.53 -2.34 10.63
CA ALA A 223 5.29 -1.50 11.53
C ALA A 223 4.97 0.00 11.40
N GLY A 224 3.77 0.32 10.87
CA GLY A 224 3.29 1.69 10.73
C GLY A 224 3.78 2.41 9.49
N ASN A 225 3.38 3.68 9.37
CA ASN A 225 3.74 4.54 8.26
C ASN A 225 4.87 5.51 8.65
N VAL A 226 5.88 5.62 7.79
CA VAL A 226 6.97 6.59 7.90
C VAL A 226 6.75 7.71 6.88
N PHE A 227 6.69 8.96 7.33
CA PHE A 227 6.42 10.10 6.46
C PHE A 227 7.48 10.25 5.37
N ARG A 228 7.04 10.40 4.12
CA ARG A 228 7.89 10.54 2.93
C ARG A 228 7.77 11.90 2.28
N GLY A 229 6.87 12.76 2.74
CA GLY A 229 6.60 14.08 2.15
C GLY A 229 5.15 14.24 1.78
N ASN A 230 4.83 15.35 1.14
CA ASN A 230 3.49 15.64 0.67
C ASN A 230 3.53 16.49 -0.60
N ASP A 231 2.39 16.54 -1.28
CA ASP A 231 2.18 17.37 -2.45
C ASP A 231 0.78 17.97 -2.36
N ASN A 232 0.71 19.30 -2.22
CA ASN A 232 -0.54 20.02 -2.10
C ASN A 232 -0.93 20.76 -3.39
N GLY A 233 -0.35 20.39 -4.54
CA GLY A 233 -0.56 21.03 -5.84
C GLY A 233 -2.03 21.23 -6.24
N ALA A 234 -2.94 20.40 -5.74
CA ALA A 234 -4.37 20.48 -6.04
C ALA A 234 -5.15 21.48 -5.16
N ALA A 235 -4.55 21.98 -4.08
CA ALA A 235 -5.22 22.82 -3.08
C ALA A 235 -4.44 24.10 -2.72
N CYS A 236 -3.27 24.31 -3.34
CA CYS A 236 -2.39 25.42 -3.04
C CYS A 236 -2.50 26.57 -4.06
N ASP A 237 -1.95 27.71 -3.68
CA ASP A 237 -1.65 28.83 -4.57
C ASP A 237 -0.13 28.93 -4.77
N VAL A 238 0.30 29.17 -6.00
CA VAL A 238 1.72 29.29 -6.37
C VAL A 238 2.37 30.45 -5.64
N ASP A 239 1.65 31.57 -5.48
CA ASP A 239 2.19 32.80 -4.89
C ASP A 239 2.07 32.82 -3.35
N GLY A 240 1.21 31.98 -2.77
CA GLY A 240 1.02 31.87 -1.31
C GLY A 240 0.75 33.21 -0.61
N THR A 241 0.18 34.18 -1.32
CA THR A 241 -0.05 35.54 -0.78
C THR A 241 -1.33 35.59 0.06
N GLY A 242 -1.33 36.35 1.16
CA GLY A 242 -2.50 36.48 2.04
C GLY A 242 -2.80 35.21 2.86
N ASN A 243 -4.04 34.73 2.83
CA ASN A 243 -4.51 33.54 3.58
C ASN A 243 -4.38 32.22 2.80
N HIS A 244 -3.64 32.21 1.68
CA HIS A 244 -3.52 31.05 0.80
C HIS A 244 -2.31 30.17 1.15
N VAL A 245 -2.49 28.85 1.10
CA VAL A 245 -1.42 27.88 1.40
C VAL A 245 -0.44 27.83 0.22
N PRO A 246 0.88 28.02 0.43
CA PRO A 246 1.84 27.97 -0.66
C PRO A 246 2.00 26.56 -1.23
N CYS A 247 2.23 26.47 -2.54
CA CYS A 247 2.49 25.19 -3.19
C CYS A 247 3.82 24.57 -2.76
N VAL A 248 3.76 23.31 -2.33
CA VAL A 248 4.90 22.49 -1.91
C VAL A 248 4.86 21.12 -2.54
N THR A 249 6.05 20.60 -2.83
CA THR A 249 6.24 19.24 -3.32
C THR A 249 7.44 18.66 -2.59
N GLY A 250 7.14 17.79 -1.64
CA GLY A 250 8.09 17.05 -0.84
C GLY A 250 8.20 15.59 -1.29
N SER A 251 9.39 15.05 -1.13
CA SER A 251 9.67 13.61 -1.17
C SER A 251 10.79 13.29 -0.18
N SER A 252 11.15 12.02 -0.05
CA SER A 252 12.28 11.62 0.77
C SER A 252 12.94 10.36 0.24
N THR A 253 14.18 10.15 0.66
CA THR A 253 14.87 8.87 0.52
C THR A 253 15.00 8.22 1.89
N LEU A 254 14.70 6.93 1.98
CA LEU A 254 14.91 6.12 3.17
C LEU A 254 16.22 5.33 3.05
N THR A 255 16.98 5.27 4.12
CA THR A 255 18.18 4.45 4.23
C THR A 255 18.15 3.66 5.53
N PHE A 256 18.41 2.37 5.45
CA PHE A 256 18.57 1.53 6.63
C PHE A 256 19.96 1.74 7.23
N LEU A 257 20.00 2.05 8.53
CA LEU A 257 21.23 2.10 9.30
C LEU A 257 21.44 0.74 9.98
N PRO A 258 22.65 0.16 9.93
CA PRO A 258 22.94 -1.12 10.55
C PRO A 258 22.52 -1.16 12.02
N ALA A 259 21.94 -2.27 12.43
CA ALA A 259 21.67 -2.60 13.82
C ALA A 259 22.81 -3.44 14.40
N VAL A 260 22.93 -3.47 15.73
CA VAL A 260 23.87 -4.35 16.43
C VAL A 260 23.07 -5.52 17.02
N GLY A 261 23.55 -6.75 16.84
CA GLY A 261 22.93 -7.94 17.42
C GLY A 261 21.56 -8.24 16.82
N ARG A 262 20.51 -8.26 17.66
CA ARG A 262 19.12 -8.57 17.28
C ARG A 262 18.20 -7.35 17.24
N ASP A 263 18.77 -6.16 17.32
CA ASP A 263 18.00 -4.93 17.21
C ASP A 263 17.47 -4.76 15.78
N TRP A 264 16.28 -4.17 15.65
CA TRP A 264 15.78 -3.73 14.35
C TRP A 264 16.59 -2.53 13.85
N PRO A 265 16.84 -2.43 12.54
CA PRO A 265 17.62 -1.33 11.97
C PRO A 265 16.92 0.00 12.17
N ARG A 266 17.72 1.04 12.41
CA ARG A 266 17.20 2.41 12.40
C ARG A 266 16.96 2.85 10.97
N LEU A 267 16.00 3.73 10.78
CA LEU A 267 15.73 4.32 9.46
C LEU A 267 16.24 5.75 9.48
N ARG A 268 16.91 6.17 8.41
CA ARG A 268 17.23 7.56 8.16
C ARG A 268 16.42 8.04 6.97
N VAL A 269 15.56 9.04 7.19
CA VAL A 269 14.72 9.64 6.17
C VAL A 269 15.27 11.02 5.84
N ALA A 270 15.79 11.19 4.64
CA ALA A 270 16.30 12.47 4.15
C ALA A 270 15.26 13.11 3.23
N MET A 271 14.64 14.19 3.72
CA MET A 271 13.63 14.95 2.99
C MET A 271 14.25 15.74 1.83
N LYS A 272 13.50 15.89 0.74
CA LYS A 272 13.88 16.62 -0.48
C LYS A 272 12.71 17.47 -0.96
N GLY A 273 13.03 18.53 -1.70
CA GLY A 273 12.03 19.46 -2.24
C GLY A 273 11.59 20.49 -1.21
N THR A 274 10.29 20.75 -1.14
CA THR A 274 9.72 21.80 -0.29
C THR A 274 8.61 21.24 0.60
N GLY A 275 8.39 21.91 1.73
CA GLY A 275 7.32 21.59 2.68
C GLY A 275 6.84 22.83 3.41
N ILE A 276 5.95 22.62 4.37
CA ILE A 276 5.44 23.68 5.25
C ILE A 276 6.12 23.51 6.62
N ASP A 277 6.57 24.62 7.21
CA ASP A 277 7.15 24.64 8.55
C ASP A 277 6.08 24.77 9.65
N ASN A 278 6.51 24.80 10.91
CA ASN A 278 5.59 24.86 12.05
C ASN A 278 4.81 26.18 12.17
N VAL A 279 5.21 27.23 11.46
CA VAL A 279 4.52 28.52 11.41
C VAL A 279 3.69 28.68 10.13
N GLY A 280 3.54 27.61 9.35
CA GLY A 280 2.73 27.60 8.13
C GLY A 280 3.42 28.16 6.89
N GLN A 281 4.72 28.45 6.95
CA GLN A 281 5.48 29.01 5.84
C GLN A 281 6.15 27.93 4.99
N LYS A 282 6.34 28.23 3.70
CA LYS A 282 7.07 27.35 2.80
C LYS A 282 8.55 27.32 3.20
N LYS A 283 9.10 26.11 3.32
CA LYS A 283 10.53 25.86 3.50
C LYS A 283 11.07 24.92 2.44
N THR A 284 12.36 25.04 2.16
CA THR A 284 13.13 24.04 1.41
C THR A 284 13.72 23.05 2.41
N TYR A 285 13.50 21.76 2.17
CA TYR A 285 14.09 20.73 3.02
C TYR A 285 15.61 20.68 2.86
N GLY A 286 16.32 20.50 3.98
CA GLY A 286 17.77 20.39 4.03
C GLY A 286 18.25 19.36 5.05
N ALA A 287 19.55 19.40 5.37
CA ALA A 287 20.17 18.44 6.30
C ALA A 287 19.55 18.45 7.71
N ALA A 288 18.99 19.58 8.13
CA ALA A 288 18.30 19.72 9.42
C ALA A 288 16.92 19.01 9.44
N ASP A 289 16.37 18.66 8.28
CA ASP A 289 15.07 17.97 8.16
C ASP A 289 15.22 16.45 8.02
N VAL A 290 16.42 15.92 8.25
CA VAL A 290 16.64 14.48 8.33
C VAL A 290 16.02 13.96 9.61
N VAL A 291 15.15 12.96 9.48
CA VAL A 291 14.50 12.30 10.63
C VAL A 291 15.03 10.87 10.75
N GLU A 292 15.45 10.49 11.95
CA GLU A 292 15.73 9.09 12.26
C GLU A 292 14.50 8.43 12.89
N TYR A 293 14.23 7.18 12.53
CA TYR A 293 13.18 6.35 13.14
C TYR A 293 13.78 5.12 13.80
N ARG A 294 13.14 4.68 14.88
CA ARG A 294 13.49 3.48 15.65
C ARG A 294 12.27 2.60 15.80
N PHE A 295 12.44 1.30 15.66
CA PHE A 295 11.39 0.34 15.97
C PHE A 295 11.15 0.32 17.48
N ASN A 296 9.91 0.51 17.90
CA ASN A 296 9.51 0.40 19.29
C ASN A 296 8.92 -1.00 19.52
N PRO A 297 9.59 -1.88 20.30
CA PRO A 297 9.13 -3.26 20.48
C PRO A 297 7.83 -3.39 21.28
N LYS A 298 7.40 -2.32 21.99
CA LYS A 298 6.13 -2.33 22.74
C LYS A 298 4.94 -2.05 21.83
N THR A 299 5.08 -1.07 20.95
CA THR A 299 4.02 -0.66 20.01
C THR A 299 4.13 -1.39 18.67
N LYS A 300 5.24 -2.10 18.43
CA LYS A 300 5.59 -2.80 17.19
C LYS A 300 5.62 -1.90 15.95
N VAL A 301 5.90 -0.60 16.11
CA VAL A 301 5.96 0.36 15.00
C VAL A 301 7.27 1.15 14.98
N TYR A 302 7.62 1.70 13.82
CA TYR A 302 8.69 2.67 13.68
C TYR A 302 8.24 4.06 14.12
N GLU A 303 8.92 4.60 15.12
CA GLU A 303 8.65 5.92 15.69
C GLU A 303 9.81 6.86 15.43
N ALA A 304 9.52 8.14 15.15
CA ALA A 304 10.55 9.15 15.03
C ALA A 304 11.34 9.23 16.35
N ALA A 305 12.66 9.15 16.25
CA ALA A 305 13.53 9.29 17.40
C ALA A 305 13.39 10.72 17.94
N LYS A 306 13.13 10.83 19.25
CA LYS A 306 13.14 12.14 19.92
C LYS A 306 14.57 12.67 19.89
N THR A 307 14.77 13.82 19.27
CA THR A 307 15.97 14.66 19.40
C THR A 307 16.03 15.32 20.77
#